data_AF-A0A2S9FQZ3-F1
#
_entry.id   AF-A0A2S9FQZ3-F1
#
_cell.length_a   1.000
_cell.length_b   1.000
_cell.length_c   1.000
_cell.angle_alpha   90.00
_cell.angle_beta   90.00
_cell.angle_gamma   90.00
#
_symmetry.space_group_name_H-M   'P 1'
#
loop_
_entity.id
_entity.type
_entity.pdbx_description
1 polymer ?
#
loop_
_entity_poly.entity_id
_entity_poly.type
_entity_poly.pdbx_seq_one_letter_code
_entity_poly.pdbx_strand_id
1 'polypeptide(L)'
;RVGRRIAKYHEPAEAVIEAARWVQGELKYVAGTTGVHTSGVDALREGRGVCQDFAHLTLMLLRSMGIPSRYVSGYLHPKRNAKLGDTVEGQSHAWIQAW
;
A
#
# COMPACT_ATOMS: atom_id res chain seq x y z
N ARG A 1 11.29 8.66 -14.25
CA ARG A 1 10.07 8.05 -13.66
C ARG A 1 10.53 7.17 -12.51
N VAL A 2 9.96 7.35 -11.31
CA VAL A 2 10.45 6.77 -10.04
C VAL A 2 10.68 5.26 -10.09
N GLY A 3 9.75 4.48 -10.68
CA GLY A 3 9.90 3.02 -10.82
C GLY A 3 11.17 2.61 -11.59
N ARG A 4 11.50 3.30 -12.70
CA ARG A 4 12.76 3.03 -13.43
C ARG A 4 14.01 3.33 -12.60
N ARG A 5 13.95 4.30 -11.69
CA ARG A 5 15.07 4.61 -10.80
C ARG A 5 15.20 3.51 -9.74
N ILE A 6 14.10 3.13 -9.10
CA ILE A 6 14.09 2.07 -8.08
C ILE A 6 14.64 0.77 -8.68
N ALA A 7 14.08 0.31 -9.81
CA ALA A 7 14.48 -0.91 -10.49
C ALA A 7 15.93 -0.91 -11.03
N LYS A 8 16.54 0.27 -11.22
CA LYS A 8 17.92 0.37 -11.69
C LYS A 8 18.94 0.11 -10.58
N TYR A 9 18.59 0.41 -9.33
CA TYR A 9 19.54 0.45 -8.21
C TYR A 9 19.26 -0.59 -7.11
N HIS A 10 18.25 -1.44 -7.28
CA HIS A 10 17.80 -2.40 -6.28
C HIS A 10 17.46 -3.74 -6.93
N GLU A 11 17.76 -4.82 -6.23
CA GLU A 11 17.27 -6.15 -6.59
C GLU A 11 15.74 -6.23 -6.42
N PRO A 12 15.03 -7.18 -7.07
CA PRO A 12 13.57 -7.20 -7.07
C PRO A 12 12.93 -7.16 -5.67
N ALA A 13 13.46 -7.93 -4.71
CA ALA A 13 12.94 -7.93 -3.34
C ALA A 13 13.13 -6.58 -2.63
N GLU A 14 14.26 -5.93 -2.85
CA GLU A 14 14.55 -4.60 -2.30
C GLU A 14 13.69 -3.53 -2.97
N ALA A 15 13.50 -3.63 -4.28
CA ALA A 15 12.64 -2.74 -5.05
C ALA A 15 11.19 -2.75 -4.55
N VAL A 16 10.70 -3.89 -4.03
CA VAL A 16 9.37 -3.96 -3.39
C VAL A 16 9.31 -3.08 -2.14
N ILE A 17 10.32 -3.18 -1.27
CA ILE A 17 10.40 -2.40 -0.04
C ILE A 17 10.57 -0.91 -0.35
N GLU A 18 11.42 -0.58 -1.32
CA GLU A 18 11.65 0.81 -1.74
C GLU A 18 10.43 1.44 -2.40
N ALA A 19 9.65 0.68 -3.17
CA ALA A 19 8.39 1.18 -3.71
C ALA A 19 7.40 1.52 -2.58
N ALA A 20 7.26 0.64 -1.57
CA ALA A 20 6.38 0.88 -0.43
C ALA A 20 6.86 2.08 0.42
N ARG A 21 8.16 2.22 0.65
CA ARG A 21 8.76 3.37 1.34
C ARG A 21 8.55 4.66 0.59
N TRP A 22 8.73 4.64 -0.73
CA TRP A 22 8.47 5.82 -1.55
C TRP A 22 7.01 6.26 -1.43
N VAL A 23 6.04 5.35 -1.61
CA VAL A 23 4.61 5.67 -1.45
C VAL A 23 4.30 6.19 -0.04
N GLN A 24 4.91 5.60 1.01
CA GLN A 24 4.76 6.08 2.38
C GLN A 24 5.27 7.51 2.56
N GLY A 25 6.35 7.90 1.87
CA GLY A 25 6.88 9.26 1.91
C GLY A 25 6.01 10.29 1.17
N GLU A 26 5.25 9.86 0.17
CA GLU A 26 4.40 10.74 -0.64
C GLU A 26 2.99 10.94 -0.06
N LEU A 27 2.52 10.00 0.77
CA LEU A 27 1.17 10.01 1.31
C LEU A 27 1.13 10.11 2.84
N LYS A 28 0.30 11.02 3.36
CA LYS A 28 -0.15 10.98 4.74
C LYS A 28 -1.39 10.09 4.87
N TYR A 29 -1.37 9.16 5.83
CA TYR A 29 -2.57 8.40 6.15
C TYR A 29 -3.60 9.29 6.84
N VAL A 30 -4.79 9.45 6.25
CA VAL A 30 -5.88 10.21 6.85
C VAL A 30 -7.18 9.42 6.71
N ALA A 31 -7.76 9.02 7.84
CA ALA A 31 -9.02 8.30 7.84
C ALA A 31 -10.17 9.20 7.34
N GLY A 32 -11.06 8.65 6.51
CA GLY A 32 -12.25 9.34 6.02
C GLY A 32 -12.01 10.40 4.94
N THR A 33 -10.80 10.52 4.39
CA THR A 33 -10.51 11.51 3.33
C THR A 33 -10.74 11.01 1.91
N THR A 34 -10.74 9.71 1.68
CA THR A 34 -10.91 9.13 0.35
C THR A 34 -12.06 8.15 0.34
N GLY A 35 -12.85 8.18 -0.72
CA GLY A 35 -13.98 7.27 -0.96
C GLY A 35 -13.61 6.21 -2.01
N VAL A 36 -14.52 5.27 -2.27
CA VAL A 36 -14.30 4.16 -3.22
C VAL A 36 -13.98 4.63 -4.65
N HIS A 37 -14.28 5.88 -4.98
CA HIS A 37 -14.05 6.50 -6.29
C HIS A 37 -12.75 7.29 -6.41
N THR A 38 -12.00 7.50 -5.33
CA THR A 38 -10.71 8.20 -5.39
C THR A 38 -9.66 7.25 -5.99
N SER A 39 -8.98 7.68 -7.06
CA SER A 39 -7.89 6.88 -7.63
C SER A 39 -6.60 7.09 -6.83
N GLY A 40 -5.68 6.11 -6.86
CA GLY A 40 -4.38 6.27 -6.21
C GLY A 40 -3.58 7.47 -6.76
N VAL A 41 -3.78 7.85 -8.02
CA VAL A 41 -3.15 9.04 -8.61
C VAL A 41 -3.71 10.34 -8.02
N ASP A 42 -4.99 10.38 -7.68
CA ASP A 42 -5.60 11.53 -7.02
C ASP A 42 -5.10 11.65 -5.58
N ALA A 43 -5.03 10.53 -4.85
CA ALA A 43 -4.42 10.48 -3.52
C ALA A 43 -2.97 11.00 -3.53
N LEU A 44 -2.18 10.61 -4.55
CA LEU A 44 -0.80 11.12 -4.72
C LEU A 44 -0.77 12.63 -4.94
N ARG A 45 -1.69 13.19 -5.74
CA ARG A 45 -1.78 14.64 -5.95
C ARG A 45 -2.20 15.39 -4.68
N GLU A 46 -3.07 14.79 -3.88
CA GLU A 46 -3.55 15.37 -2.64
C GLU A 46 -2.60 15.17 -1.45
N GLY A 47 -1.60 14.29 -1.60
CA GLY A 47 -0.64 13.93 -0.55
C GLY A 47 -1.27 13.20 0.64
N ARG A 48 -2.48 12.64 0.47
CA ARG A 48 -3.22 11.96 1.53
C ARG A 48 -4.02 10.78 0.99
N GLY A 49 -4.23 9.75 1.80
CA GLY A 49 -5.05 8.60 1.42
C GLY A 49 -5.27 7.59 2.54
N VAL A 50 -5.96 6.51 2.22
CA VAL A 50 -6.22 5.35 3.10
C VAL A 50 -5.54 4.09 2.56
N CYS A 51 -5.66 2.96 3.25
CA CYS A 51 -4.98 1.70 2.91
C CYS A 51 -5.12 1.28 1.43
N GLN A 52 -6.28 1.51 0.81
CA GLN A 52 -6.53 1.25 -0.60
C GLN A 52 -5.61 2.08 -1.52
N ASP A 53 -5.41 3.37 -1.23
CA ASP A 53 -4.62 4.28 -2.04
C ASP A 53 -3.14 3.89 -2.02
N PHE A 54 -2.63 3.57 -0.82
CA PHE A 54 -1.26 3.07 -0.64
C PHE A 54 -1.03 1.76 -1.40
N ALA A 55 -1.98 0.83 -1.29
CA ALA A 55 -1.89 -0.45 -1.99
C ALA A 55 -1.94 -0.26 -3.52
N HIS A 56 -2.82 0.59 -4.04
CA HIS A 56 -2.90 0.86 -5.48
C HIS A 56 -1.64 1.54 -6.03
N LEU A 57 -1.14 2.58 -5.38
CA LEU A 57 0.07 3.27 -5.83
C LEU A 57 1.29 2.33 -5.82
N THR A 58 1.43 1.53 -4.76
CA THR A 58 2.52 0.54 -4.68
C THR A 58 2.38 -0.47 -5.81
N LEU A 59 1.18 -1.01 -6.04
CA LEU A 59 0.91 -1.96 -7.12
C LEU A 59 1.24 -1.38 -8.51
N MET A 60 0.89 -0.12 -8.75
CA MET A 60 1.22 0.57 -10.01
C MET A 60 2.74 0.68 -10.21
N LEU A 61 3.49 1.00 -9.16
CA LEU A 61 4.95 1.06 -9.22
C LEU A 61 5.57 -0.30 -9.49
N LEU A 62 5.20 -1.33 -8.74
CA LEU A 62 5.73 -2.69 -8.91
C LEU A 62 5.47 -3.21 -10.33
N ARG A 63 4.24 -3.06 -10.83
CA ARG A 63 3.89 -3.45 -12.20
C ARG A 63 4.65 -2.65 -13.25
N SER A 64 4.93 -1.37 -13.01
CA SER A 64 5.76 -0.57 -13.92
C SER A 64 7.23 -1.00 -13.98
N MET A 65 7.69 -1.72 -12.96
CA MET A 65 9.03 -2.31 -12.87
C MET A 65 9.07 -3.76 -13.39
N GLY A 66 7.93 -4.31 -13.82
CA GLY A 66 7.83 -5.71 -14.24
C GLY A 66 7.72 -6.72 -13.09
N ILE A 67 7.53 -6.26 -11.84
CA ILE A 67 7.41 -7.13 -10.68
C ILE A 67 5.96 -7.63 -10.54
N PRO A 68 5.71 -8.95 -10.64
CA PRO A 68 4.38 -9.51 -10.46
C PRO A 68 3.85 -9.22 -9.06
N SER A 69 2.64 -8.66 -8.99
CA SER A 69 2.05 -8.25 -7.72
C SER A 69 0.53 -8.22 -7.79
N ARG A 70 -0.10 -8.45 -6.63
CA ARG A 70 -1.56 -8.46 -6.47
C ARG A 70 -2.02 -7.61 -5.30
N TYR A 71 -3.23 -7.07 -5.46
CA TYR A 71 -3.98 -6.40 -4.40
C TYR A 71 -4.62 -7.45 -3.49
N VAL A 72 -4.64 -7.20 -2.19
CA VAL A 72 -5.29 -8.05 -1.20
C VAL A 72 -6.20 -7.16 -0.34
N SER A 73 -7.44 -7.61 -0.15
CA SER A 73 -8.41 -6.99 0.75
C SER A 73 -8.80 -8.02 1.82
N GLY A 74 -8.97 -7.55 3.04
CA GLY A 74 -9.38 -8.41 4.16
C GLY A 74 -9.56 -7.61 5.44
N TYR A 75 -9.47 -8.30 6.58
CA TYR A 75 -9.59 -7.68 7.89
C TYR A 75 -8.24 -7.74 8.61
N LEU A 76 -7.83 -6.61 9.20
CA LEU A 76 -6.71 -6.54 10.12
C LEU A 76 -7.23 -6.65 11.55
N HIS A 77 -6.51 -7.43 12.36
CA HIS A 77 -6.73 -7.48 13.79
C HIS A 77 -6.08 -6.23 14.44
N PRO A 78 -6.85 -5.24 14.94
CA PRO A 78 -6.30 -3.94 15.33
C PRO A 78 -5.53 -3.96 16.65
N LYS A 79 -5.77 -4.99 17.50
CA LYS A 79 -5.12 -5.12 18.80
C LYS A 79 -3.94 -6.07 18.73
N ARG A 80 -2.71 -5.54 18.71
CA ARG A 80 -1.48 -6.35 18.66
C ARG A 80 -1.33 -7.35 19.82
N ASN A 81 -1.90 -7.05 20.97
CA ASN A 81 -1.74 -7.83 22.22
C ASN A 81 -3.04 -8.54 22.66
N ALA A 82 -4.00 -8.77 21.77
CA ALA A 82 -5.18 -9.55 22.14
C ALA A 82 -4.80 -11.00 22.46
N LYS A 83 -5.53 -11.59 23.40
CA LYS A 83 -5.34 -12.97 23.82
C LYS A 83 -6.15 -13.90 22.92
N LEU A 84 -5.70 -15.15 22.82
CA LEU A 84 -6.49 -16.21 22.19
C LEU A 84 -7.86 -16.31 22.89
N GLY A 85 -8.93 -16.21 22.11
CA GLY A 85 -10.31 -16.19 22.61
C GLY A 85 -10.93 -14.80 22.74
N ASP A 86 -10.16 -13.71 22.62
CA ASP A 86 -10.71 -12.36 22.61
C ASP A 86 -11.49 -12.11 21.32
N THR A 87 -12.74 -11.67 21.44
CA THR A 87 -13.47 -11.12 20.30
C THR A 87 -13.01 -9.69 20.06
N VAL A 88 -12.50 -9.42 18.85
CA VAL A 88 -12.17 -8.07 18.41
C VAL A 88 -12.94 -7.72 17.15
N GLU A 89 -13.28 -6.44 17.03
CA GLU A 89 -13.78 -5.91 15.76
C GLU A 89 -12.63 -5.87 14.76
N GLY A 90 -12.77 -6.61 13.66
CA GLY A 90 -11.82 -6.56 12.55
C GLY A 90 -11.99 -5.27 11.76
N GLN A 91 -10.89 -4.60 11.44
CA GLN A 91 -10.93 -3.41 10.58
C GLN A 91 -10.66 -3.80 9.14
N SER A 92 -11.53 -3.39 8.21
CA SER A 92 -11.29 -3.58 6.78
C SER A 92 -9.96 -2.94 6.38
N HIS A 93 -9.14 -3.67 5.64
CA HIS A 93 -7.81 -3.23 5.26
C HIS A 93 -7.41 -3.76 3.88
N ALA A 94 -6.43 -3.10 3.28
CA ALA A 94 -5.87 -3.46 1.99
C ALA A 94 -4.34 -3.42 2.02
N TRP A 95 -3.72 -4.38 1.34
CA TRP A 95 -2.27 -4.48 1.20
C TRP A 95 -1.89 -5.11 -0.16
N ILE A 96 -0.60 -5.31 -0.38
CA ILE A 96 -0.07 -5.93 -1.60
C ILE A 96 0.70 -7.20 -1.26
N GLN A 97 0.80 -8.08 -2.25
CA GLN A 97 1.74 -9.20 -2.27
C GLN A 97 2.51 -9.17 -3.59
N ALA A 98 3.78 -9.54 -3.56
CA ALA A 98 4.69 -9.59 -4.71
C ALA A 98 5.40 -10.96 -4.79
N TRP A 99 5.84 -11.33 -6.00
CA TRP A 99 6.48 -12.61 -6.33
C TRP A 99 7.84 -12.39 -6.96
#